data_AF-A0A242JYJ2-F1
#
_entry.id   AF-A0A242JYJ2-F1
#
_cell.length_a   1.000
_cell.length_b   1.000
_cell.length_c   1.000
_cell.angle_alpha   90.00
_cell.angle_beta   90.00
_cell.angle_gamma   90.00
#
_symmetry.space_group_name_H-M   'P 1'
#
loop_
_entity.id
_entity.type
_entity.pdbx_description
1 polymer ?
#
loop_
_entity_poly.entity_id
_entity_poly.type
_entity_poly.pdbx_seq_one_letter_code
_entity_poly.pdbx_strand_id
1 'polypeptide(L)' 'MLNEERLKIILEKYFERNHLIFEGAYPIKENGERKMIIRVFGKKGNFLMKMGNDGKLWCQSLKGKWFLIESYATE' A
#
# COMPACT_ATOMS: atom_id res chain seq x y z
N MET A 1 15.24 3.68 -8.82
CA MET A 1 14.11 2.82 -9.23
C MET A 1 13.65 1.96 -8.04
N LEU A 2 12.37 1.99 -7.65
CA LEU A 2 11.83 1.07 -6.64
C LEU A 2 11.87 -0.36 -7.19
N ASN A 3 12.67 -1.22 -6.57
CA ASN A 3 12.63 -2.66 -6.83
C ASN A 3 11.73 -3.36 -5.79
N GLU A 4 11.39 -4.62 -6.05
CA GLU A 4 10.47 -5.39 -5.22
C GLU A 4 10.93 -5.49 -3.76
N GLU A 5 12.24 -5.59 -3.54
CA GLU A 5 12.86 -5.72 -2.22
C GLU A 5 12.74 -4.43 -1.39
N ARG A 6 13.02 -3.27 -1.99
CA ARG A 6 12.79 -1.97 -1.34
C ARG A 6 11.32 -1.78 -0.98
N LEU A 7 10.42 -2.19 -1.87
CA LEU A 7 8.97 -2.06 -1.64
C LEU A 7 8.51 -2.93 -0.46
N LYS A 8 9.02 -4.15 -0.32
CA LYS A 8 8.78 -5.01 0.84
C LYS A 8 9.23 -4.35 2.15
N ILE A 9 10.47 -3.89 2.21
CA ILE A 9 11.04 -3.22 3.40
C ILE A 9 10.20 -2.00 3.80
N ILE A 10 9.80 -1.18 2.82
CA ILE A 10 8.99 0.01 3.04
C ILE A 10 7.62 -0.34 3.62
N LEU A 11 6.94 -1.32 3.04
CA LEU A 11 5.63 -1.76 3.50
C LEU A 11 5.69 -2.41 4.88
N GLU A 12 6.68 -3.26 5.13
CA GLU A 12 6.90 -3.90 6.44
C GLU A 12 7.08 -2.85 7.54
N LYS A 13 7.97 -1.87 7.31
CA LYS A 13 8.16 -0.74 8.24
C LYS A 13 6.88 0.05 8.48
N TYR A 14 6.10 0.29 7.42
CA TYR A 14 4.84 0.99 7.55
C TYR A 14 3.83 0.20 8.38
N PHE A 15 3.71 -1.11 8.14
CA PHE A 15 2.77 -1.98 8.86
C PHE A 15 3.16 -2.11 10.33
N GLU A 16 4.45 -2.31 10.63
CA GLU A 16 4.95 -2.38 11.99
C GLU A 16 4.64 -1.09 12.77
N ARG A 17 5.01 0.07 12.20
CA ARG A 17 4.79 1.40 12.80
C ARG A 17 3.32 1.67 13.10
N ASN A 18 2.41 1.16 12.27
CA ASN A 18 0.96 1.39 12.40
C ASN A 18 0.21 0.23 13.05
N HIS A 19 0.92 -0.80 13.54
CA HIS A 19 0.34 -2.03 14.09
C HIS A 19 -0.69 -2.67 13.15
N LEU A 20 -0.32 -2.80 11.88
CA LEU A 20 -1.12 -3.43 10.83
C LEU A 20 -0.59 -4.85 10.58
N ILE A 21 -1.50 -5.78 10.37
CA ILE A 21 -1.22 -7.19 10.06
C ILE A 21 -1.47 -7.37 8.56
N PHE A 22 -0.47 -7.86 7.84
CA PHE A 22 -0.61 -8.19 6.43
C PHE A 22 -1.51 -9.41 6.25
N GLU A 23 -2.53 -9.29 5.39
CA GLU A 23 -3.45 -10.40 5.08
C GLU A 23 -3.28 -10.94 3.66
N GLY A 24 -2.79 -10.12 2.73
CA GLY A 24 -2.56 -10.54 1.35
C GLY A 24 -2.35 -9.39 0.39
N ALA A 25 -1.84 -9.70 -0.80
CA ALA A 25 -1.66 -8.74 -1.87
C ALA A 25 -1.91 -9.36 -3.24
N TYR A 26 -2.39 -8.54 -4.18
CA TYR A 26 -2.58 -8.95 -5.57
C TYR A 26 -2.38 -7.76 -6.52
N PRO A 27 -1.83 -8.01 -7.73
CA PRO A 27 -1.63 -6.96 -8.71
C PRO A 27 -2.95 -6.56 -9.38
N ILE A 28 -3.09 -5.28 -9.71
CA ILE A 28 -4.17 -4.73 -10.54
C ILE A 28 -3.58 -3.86 -11.64
N LYS A 29 -4.35 -3.63 -12.71
CA LYS A 29 -4.09 -2.57 -13.69
C LYS A 29 -5.06 -1.42 -13.44
N GLU A 30 -4.54 -0.22 -13.25
CA GLU A 30 -5.31 1.02 -13.04
C GLU A 30 -4.69 2.12 -13.91
N ASN A 31 -5.46 2.72 -14.82
CA ASN A 31 -5.00 3.78 -15.73
C ASN A 31 -3.75 3.40 -16.55
N GLY A 32 -3.64 2.14 -16.97
CA GLY A 32 -2.48 1.63 -17.72
C GLY A 32 -1.26 1.29 -16.85
N GLU A 33 -1.29 1.60 -15.55
CA GLU A 33 -0.22 1.30 -14.62
C GLU A 33 -0.51 0.02 -13.80
N ARG A 34 0.53 -0.76 -13.53
CA ARG A 34 0.45 -1.88 -12.59
C ARG A 34 0.55 -1.33 -11.17
N LYS A 35 -0.42 -1.67 -10.32
CA LYS A 35 -0.41 -1.35 -8.89
C LYS A 35 -0.57 -2.64 -8.09
N MET A 36 -0.10 -2.64 -6.85
CA MET A 36 -0.35 -3.71 -5.89
C MET A 36 -1.50 -3.28 -5.00
N ILE A 37 -2.56 -4.07 -4.91
CA ILE A 37 -3.55 -3.97 -3.85
C ILE A 37 -3.05 -4.79 -2.67
N ILE A 38 -3.19 -4.25 -1.47
CA ILE A 38 -2.71 -4.82 -0.23
C ILE A 38 -3.89 -4.81 0.75
N ARG A 39 -4.18 -5.96 1.35
CA ARG A 39 -5.14 -6.10 2.45
C ARG A 39 -4.38 -6.18 3.76
N VAL A 40 -4.81 -5.38 4.73
CA VAL A 40 -4.24 -5.39 6.07
C VAL A 40 -5.35 -5.27 7.12
N PHE A 41 -5.12 -5.89 8.27
CA PHE A 41 -5.99 -5.78 9.45
C PHE A 41 -5.32 -4.91 10.52
N GLY A 42 -6.06 -3.97 11.10
CA GLY A 42 -5.57 -3.15 12.20
C GLY A 42 -6.63 -2.93 13.28
N LYS A 43 -6.33 -2.05 14.24
CA LYS A 43 -7.24 -1.78 15.38
C LYS A 43 -8.66 -1.37 15.00
N LYS A 44 -8.87 -0.80 13.80
CA LYS A 44 -10.18 -0.36 13.29
C LYS A 44 -10.79 -1.33 12.27
N GLY A 45 -10.24 -2.53 12.13
CA GLY A 45 -10.69 -3.55 11.19
C GLY A 45 -9.84 -3.63 9.92
N ASN A 46 -10.47 -4.06 8.83
CA ASN A 46 -9.82 -4.28 7.53
C ASN A 46 -9.61 -2.97 6.78
N PHE A 47 -8.42 -2.82 6.21
CA PHE A 47 -8.05 -1.73 5.31
C PHE A 47 -7.66 -2.30 3.96
N LEU A 48 -8.05 -1.56 2.91
CA LEU A 48 -7.56 -1.80 1.56
C LEU A 48 -6.57 -0.69 1.20
N MET A 49 -5.35 -1.09 0.90
CA MET A 49 -4.28 -0.19 0.51
C MET A 49 -3.86 -0.48 -0.92
N LYS A 50 -3.22 0.50 -1.58
CA LYS A 50 -2.56 0.27 -2.87
C LYS A 50 -1.22 0.99 -2.92
N MET A 51 -0.29 0.45 -3.69
CA MET A 51 1.00 1.07 -3.98
C MET A 51 1.39 0.84 -5.43
N GLY A 52 1.89 1.89 -6.08
CA GLY A 52 2.38 1.86 -7.46
C GLY A 52 3.90 1.99 -7.50
N ASN A 53 4.45 1.99 -8.72
CA ASN A 53 5.87 2.24 -8.96
C ASN A 53 6.29 3.70 -8.67
N ASP A 54 5.32 4.58 -8.47
CA ASP A 54 5.52 5.98 -8.09
C ASP A 54 5.84 6.17 -6.60
N GLY A 55 6.01 5.07 -5.85
CA GLY A 55 6.39 5.12 -4.44
C GLY A 55 5.31 5.69 -3.54
N LYS A 56 4.06 5.82 -4.00
CA LYS A 56 2.96 6.35 -3.20
C LYS A 56 2.13 5.23 -2.61
N LEU A 57 1.77 5.38 -1.35
CA LEU A 57 0.91 4.46 -0.63
C LEU A 57 -0.44 5.15 -0.39
N TRP A 58 -1.51 4.52 -0.85
CA TRP A 58 -2.87 5.01 -0.65
C TRP A 58 -3.68 4.04 0.20
N CYS A 59 -4.64 4.56 0.94
CA CYS A 59 -5.64 3.80 1.69
C CYS A 59 -7.04 4.13 1.19
N GLN A 60 -7.90 3.13 1.10
CA GLN A 60 -9.31 3.30 0.76
C GLN A 60 -10.10 3.66 2.02
N SER A 61 -10.97 4.66 1.90
CA SER A 61 -11.98 4.99 2.91
C SER A 61 -13.17 4.02 2.85
N LEU A 62 -14.00 4.04 3.89
CA LEU A 62 -15.26 3.28 3.93
C LEU A 62 -16.24 3.64 2.80
N LYS A 63 -16.11 4.84 2.21
CA LYS A 63 -16.92 5.30 1.05
C LYS A 63 -16.30 4.93 -0.30
N GLY A 64 -15.24 4.11 -0.32
CA GLY A 64 -14.56 3.67 -1.54
C GLY A 64 -13.56 4.68 -2.14
N LYS A 65 -13.42 5.89 -1.58
CA LYS A 65 -12.46 6.91 -2.04
C LYS A 65 -11.04 6.59 -1.58
N TRP A 66 -10.05 6.83 -2.43
CA TRP A 66 -8.63 6.63 -2.15
C TRP A 66 -7.95 7.90 -1.64
N PHE A 67 -7.16 7.76 -0.59
CA PHE A 67 -6.39 8.85 0.01
C PHE A 67 -4.91 8.50 0.06
N LEU A 68 -4.06 9.43 -0.34
CA LEU A 68 -2.61 9.30 -0.18
C LEU A 68 -2.28 9.39 1.31
N ILE A 69 -1.53 8.42 1.82
CA ILE A 69 -1.19 8.32 3.25
C ILE A 69 0.32 8.36 3.50
N GLU A 70 1.14 8.04 2.50
CA GLU A 70 2.59 8.14 2.57
C GLU A 70 3.18 8.24 1.15
N SER A 71 4.30 8.94 1.00
CA SER A 71 5.06 9.00 -0.26
C SER A 71 6.53 8.71 0.01
N TYR A 72 7.09 7.74 -0.71
CA TYR A 72 8.48 7.33 -0.58
C TYR A 72 9.28 7.88 -1.76
N ALA A 73 10.47 8.42 -1.48
CA ALA A 73 11.35 8.92 -2.52
C ALA A 73 11.72 7.80 -3.51
N THR A 74 11.51 8.05 -4.80
CA THR A 74 11.86 7.15 -5.88
C THR A 74 13.13 7.65 -6.56
N GLU A 75 14.28 7.59 -5.88
CA GLU A 75 15.59 7.70 -6.54
C GLU A 75 15.80 6.48 -7.44
#